data_AF-A0AA40V702-F1
#
_entry.id   AF-A0AA40V702-F1
#
_cell.length_a   1.000
_cell.length_b   1.000
_cell.length_c   1.000
_cell.angle_alpha   90.00
_cell.angle_beta   90.00
_cell.angle_gamma   90.00
#
_symmetry.space_group_name_H-M   'P 1'
#
loop_
_entity.id
_entity.type
_entity.pdbx_description
1 polymer ?
#
loop_
_entity_poly.entity_id
_entity_poly.type
_entity_poly.pdbx_seq_one_letter_code
_entity_poly.pdbx_strand_id
1 'polypeptide(L)'
;MGNIIDMASFEHLRRSNTDDRYTCPKTNVTFPYIYKVMIPDGELIDNQAVFSGTFTPYYQLKKEPRHGNSDLPGFPPATATVIKTLQAEDCFYLDIIHFSKKERWEGFRDGCFYMGIDVEAVSWVENEHGMFLLLIREGGAKKNGHVIYHSSKLEHISALGQGMECRCVAAFNSSGSIVPYASIETYND
;
A
#
# COMPACT_ATOMS: atom_id res chain seq x y z
N MET A 1 1.60 14.62 -16.56
CA MET A 1 1.11 14.16 -15.24
C MET A 1 -0.40 14.11 -15.31
N GLY A 2 -1.02 13.02 -14.85
CA GLY A 2 -2.49 12.91 -14.81
C GLY A 2 -3.09 13.88 -13.79
N ASN A 3 -4.38 14.19 -13.91
CA ASN A 3 -5.04 15.10 -12.97
C ASN A 3 -5.21 14.41 -11.60
N ILE A 4 -4.60 14.99 -10.57
CA ILE A 4 -4.68 14.51 -9.20
C ILE A 4 -5.79 15.26 -8.49
N ILE A 5 -6.68 14.51 -7.84
CA ILE A 5 -7.65 15.01 -6.88
C ILE A 5 -7.10 14.65 -5.51
N ASP A 6 -6.70 15.66 -4.75
CA ASP A 6 -6.21 15.48 -3.38
C ASP A 6 -7.40 15.25 -2.43
N MET A 7 -7.41 14.10 -1.76
CA MET A 7 -8.49 13.71 -0.85
C MET A 7 -8.46 14.48 0.47
N ALA A 8 -7.35 15.14 0.84
CA ALA A 8 -7.31 15.99 2.03
C ALA A 8 -8.37 17.11 1.97
N SER A 9 -8.61 17.65 0.77
CA SER A 9 -9.66 18.65 0.49
C SER A 9 -11.09 18.11 0.66
N PHE A 10 -11.25 16.79 0.78
CA PHE A 10 -12.53 16.10 0.87
C PHE A 10 -12.67 15.29 2.16
N GLU A 11 -11.85 15.53 3.19
CA GLU A 11 -11.93 14.80 4.46
C GLU A 11 -13.30 14.94 5.13
N HIS A 12 -13.96 16.09 4.95
CA HIS A 12 -15.33 16.32 5.42
C HIS A 12 -16.39 15.39 4.79
N LEU A 13 -16.06 14.72 3.67
CA LEU A 13 -16.91 13.72 3.02
C LEU A 13 -16.59 12.30 3.44
N ARG A 14 -15.57 12.10 4.29
CA ARG A 14 -15.19 10.77 4.78
C ARG A 14 -16.33 10.22 5.62
N ARG A 15 -16.81 9.03 5.26
CA ARG A 15 -17.82 8.32 6.04
C ARG A 15 -17.18 7.80 7.33
N SER A 16 -17.93 7.88 8.44
CA SER A 16 -17.61 7.12 9.66
C SER A 16 -17.74 5.64 9.32
N ASN A 17 -16.63 4.99 8.98
CA ASN A 17 -16.62 3.59 8.58
C ASN A 17 -16.54 2.74 9.85
N THR A 18 -17.51 1.84 10.07
CA THR A 18 -17.45 0.87 11.18
C THR A 18 -16.32 -0.15 10.98
N ASP A 19 -15.84 -0.29 9.74
CA ASP A 19 -14.88 -1.28 9.28
C ASP A 19 -13.42 -0.82 9.38
N ASP A 20 -13.13 0.35 9.95
CA ASP A 20 -11.75 0.85 10.17
C ASP A 20 -10.86 1.04 8.92
N ARG A 21 -11.30 0.55 7.75
CA ARG A 21 -10.68 0.66 6.44
C ARG A 21 -10.91 2.03 5.83
N TYR A 22 -9.96 2.49 5.03
CA TYR A 22 -10.11 3.71 4.26
C TYR A 22 -11.04 3.48 3.06
N THR A 23 -12.07 4.32 2.93
CA THR A 23 -12.94 4.37 1.75
C THR A 23 -12.77 5.73 1.10
N CYS A 24 -12.37 5.75 -0.18
CA CYS A 24 -12.21 7.00 -0.91
C CYS A 24 -13.59 7.65 -1.15
N PRO A 25 -13.82 8.90 -0.71
CA PRO A 25 -15.14 9.53 -0.82
C PRO A 25 -15.55 9.86 -2.27
N LYS A 26 -14.58 9.95 -3.19
CA LYS A 26 -14.83 10.29 -4.61
C LYS A 26 -15.05 9.07 -5.50
N THR A 27 -14.47 7.93 -5.16
CA THR A 27 -14.60 6.69 -5.95
C THR A 27 -15.45 5.63 -5.25
N ASN A 28 -15.78 5.81 -3.97
CA ASN A 28 -16.46 4.83 -3.12
C ASN A 28 -15.75 3.47 -3.05
N VAL A 29 -14.44 3.45 -3.32
CA VAL A 29 -13.59 2.26 -3.22
C VAL A 29 -13.14 2.11 -1.77
N THR A 30 -13.42 0.95 -1.17
CA THR A 30 -12.91 0.58 0.15
C THR A 30 -11.63 -0.22 -0.01
N PHE A 31 -10.53 0.31 0.52
CA PHE A 31 -9.22 -0.32 0.44
C PHE A 31 -9.11 -1.49 1.42
N PRO A 32 -8.35 -2.56 1.09
CA PRO A 32 -8.14 -3.68 1.99
C PRO A 32 -7.36 -3.28 3.25
N TYR A 33 -7.41 -4.13 4.27
CA TYR A 33 -6.54 -4.00 5.43
C TYR A 33 -5.07 -4.15 5.03
N ILE A 34 -4.21 -3.44 5.76
CA ILE A 34 -2.76 -3.57 5.66
C ILE A 34 -2.30 -4.34 6.89
N TYR A 35 -1.52 -5.38 6.69
CA TYR A 35 -0.94 -6.20 7.74
C TYR A 35 0.55 -5.96 7.85
N LYS A 36 1.01 -5.63 9.05
CA LYS A 36 2.42 -5.75 9.46
C LYS A 36 2.63 -7.16 10.00
N VAL A 37 3.41 -7.94 9.28
CA VAL A 37 3.76 -9.32 9.62
C VAL A 37 5.19 -9.33 10.16
N MET A 38 5.36 -9.85 11.37
CA MET A 38 6.69 -10.06 11.95
C MET A 38 7.13 -11.48 11.60
N ILE A 39 8.15 -11.60 10.73
CA ILE A 39 8.70 -12.89 10.31
C ILE A 39 9.97 -13.17 11.12
N PRO A 40 10.12 -14.36 11.73
CA PRO A 40 11.33 -14.71 12.44
C PRO A 40 12.53 -14.86 11.49
N ASP A 41 13.64 -14.24 11.86
CA ASP A 41 14.87 -14.32 11.08
C ASP A 41 15.64 -15.60 11.41
N GLY A 42 16.29 -16.16 10.40
CA GLY A 42 17.06 -17.39 10.51
C GLY A 42 18.49 -17.18 10.08
N GLU A 43 19.41 -17.82 10.78
CA GLU A 43 20.82 -17.93 10.43
C GLU A 43 21.17 -19.39 10.14
N LEU A 44 22.15 -19.60 9.26
CA LEU A 44 22.68 -20.93 8.98
C LEU A 44 23.86 -21.21 9.90
N ILE A 45 23.68 -22.14 10.84
CA ILE A 45 24.73 -22.66 11.73
C ILE A 45 24.89 -24.15 11.43
N ASP A 46 26.08 -24.57 11.02
CA ASP A 46 26.36 -25.97 10.66
C ASP A 46 25.36 -26.57 9.65
N ASN A 47 24.96 -25.77 8.64
CA ASN A 47 23.94 -26.10 7.63
C ASN A 47 22.52 -26.34 8.20
N GLN A 48 22.25 -25.92 9.43
CA GLN A 48 20.90 -25.92 10.00
C GLN A 48 20.41 -24.48 10.16
N ALA A 49 19.16 -24.25 9.78
CA ALA A 49 18.51 -22.97 10.04
C ALA A 49 18.18 -22.87 11.54
N VAL A 50 18.69 -21.84 12.19
CA VAL A 50 18.45 -21.55 13.60
C VAL A 50 17.86 -20.15 13.72
N PHE A 51 16.85 -20.00 14.57
CA PHE A 51 16.24 -18.71 14.86
C PHE A 51 17.27 -17.76 15.49
N SER A 52 17.47 -16.58 14.90
CA SER A 52 18.48 -15.60 15.35
C SER A 52 18.08 -14.85 16.62
N GLY A 53 16.83 -14.96 17.07
CA GLY A 53 16.27 -14.13 18.14
C GLY A 53 15.61 -12.84 17.63
N THR A 54 15.65 -12.55 16.33
CA THR A 54 15.11 -11.32 15.74
C THR A 54 13.93 -11.57 14.81
N PHE A 55 13.14 -10.53 14.57
CA PHE A 55 12.04 -10.57 13.62
C PHE A 55 12.17 -9.40 12.63
N THR A 56 12.00 -9.69 11.35
CA THR A 56 11.92 -8.67 10.31
C THR A 56 10.46 -8.33 10.00
N PRO A 57 10.09 -7.02 9.95
CA PRO A 57 8.76 -6.60 9.57
C PRO A 57 8.56 -6.69 8.05
N TYR A 58 7.44 -7.27 7.63
CA TYR A 58 6.95 -7.30 6.26
C TYR A 58 5.55 -6.71 6.18
N TYR A 59 5.24 -5.98 5.12
CA TYR A 59 3.94 -5.34 4.92
C TYR A 59 3.19 -5.98 3.76
N GLN A 60 1.94 -6.40 4.00
CA GLN A 60 1.15 -7.09 3.00
C GLN A 60 -0.36 -6.83 3.13
N LEU A 61 -1.12 -7.22 2.10
CA LEU A 61 -2.58 -7.04 2.01
C LEU A 61 -3.38 -8.31 2.39
N LYS A 62 -2.71 -9.45 2.56
CA LYS A 62 -3.30 -10.70 3.03
C LYS A 62 -2.94 -10.91 4.50
N LYS A 63 -3.79 -11.58 5.27
CA LYS A 63 -3.51 -11.85 6.69
C LYS A 63 -2.45 -12.93 6.86
N GLU A 64 -2.53 -13.97 6.04
CA GLU A 64 -1.61 -15.10 6.04
C GLU A 64 -0.23 -14.64 5.52
N PRO A 65 0.86 -14.85 6.27
CA PRO A 65 2.21 -14.56 5.82
C PRO A 65 2.50 -15.24 4.49
N ARG A 66 2.95 -14.48 3.48
CA ARG A 66 3.30 -15.05 2.17
C ARG A 66 4.60 -15.84 2.17
N HIS A 67 5.54 -15.38 2.99
CA HIS A 67 6.89 -15.92 3.10
C HIS A 67 7.27 -15.96 4.58
N GLY A 68 8.28 -16.76 4.91
CA GLY A 68 8.93 -16.68 6.21
C GLY A 68 9.41 -18.01 6.74
N ASN A 69 10.32 -17.94 7.72
CA ASN A 69 10.90 -19.11 8.36
C ASN A 69 9.99 -19.74 9.42
N SER A 70 8.77 -19.21 9.61
CA SER A 70 7.82 -19.66 10.63
C SER A 70 7.42 -21.14 10.52
N ASP A 71 7.56 -21.72 9.32
CA ASP A 71 7.27 -23.13 9.07
C ASP A 71 8.48 -24.04 9.37
N LEU A 72 9.64 -23.47 9.69
CA LEU A 72 10.84 -24.22 10.04
C LEU A 72 10.78 -24.72 11.49
N PRO A 73 11.22 -25.96 11.77
CA PRO A 73 11.29 -26.48 13.12
C PRO A 73 12.13 -25.57 14.04
N GLY A 74 11.59 -25.24 15.22
CA GLY A 74 12.26 -24.40 16.20
C GLY A 74 12.10 -22.89 15.99
N PHE A 75 11.43 -22.47 14.92
CA PHE A 75 11.10 -21.05 14.69
C PHE A 75 9.75 -20.70 15.35
N PRO A 76 9.63 -19.51 15.96
CA PRO A 76 8.35 -19.05 16.49
C PRO A 76 7.37 -18.70 15.35
N PRO A 77 6.05 -18.70 15.59
CA PRO A 77 5.08 -18.36 14.56
C PRO A 77 5.18 -16.87 14.17
N ALA A 78 5.00 -16.56 12.89
CA ALA A 78 4.82 -15.18 12.45
C ALA A 78 3.50 -14.59 12.97
N THR A 79 3.54 -13.33 13.37
CA THR A 79 2.36 -12.60 13.86
C THR A 79 1.97 -11.51 12.87
N ALA A 80 0.70 -11.47 12.46
CA ALA A 80 0.14 -10.45 11.57
C ALA A 80 -0.75 -9.48 12.36
N THR A 81 -0.45 -8.18 12.28
CA THR A 81 -1.22 -7.11 12.94
C THR A 81 -1.76 -6.13 11.91
N VAL A 82 -3.03 -5.76 12.02
CA VAL A 82 -3.62 -4.72 11.15
C VAL A 82 -3.02 -3.37 11.52
N ILE A 83 -2.54 -2.63 10.53
CA ILE A 83 -2.02 -1.27 10.70
C ILE A 83 -2.82 -0.28 9.85
N LYS A 84 -2.85 0.97 10.32
CA LYS A 84 -3.41 2.12 9.58
C LYS A 84 -2.38 3.20 9.31
N THR A 85 -1.26 3.16 10.04
CA THR A 85 -0.20 4.17 10.02
C THR A 85 1.15 3.48 10.09
N LEU A 86 2.18 4.19 9.64
CA LEU A 86 3.57 3.88 9.91
C LEU A 86 4.07 4.72 11.09
N GLN A 87 5.24 4.38 11.62
CA GLN A 87 5.93 5.23 12.59
C GLN A 87 6.55 6.44 11.88
N ALA A 88 6.76 7.54 12.62
CA ALA A 88 7.29 8.77 12.02
C ALA A 88 8.76 8.62 11.58
N GLU A 89 9.48 7.73 12.24
CA GLU A 89 10.88 7.37 12.01
C GLU A 89 11.08 6.31 10.92
N ASP A 90 10.01 5.72 10.39
CA ASP A 90 10.11 4.73 9.31
C ASP A 90 10.68 5.40 8.05
N CYS A 91 11.84 4.94 7.58
CA CYS A 91 12.54 5.49 6.40
C CYS A 91 11.91 5.08 5.05
N PHE A 92 10.64 4.70 5.04
CA PHE A 92 9.89 4.26 3.87
C PHE A 92 8.43 4.72 3.98
N TYR A 93 7.67 4.52 2.90
CA TYR A 93 6.24 4.75 2.86
C TYR A 93 5.53 3.62 2.11
N LEU A 94 4.21 3.51 2.32
CA LEU A 94 3.38 2.52 1.63
C LEU A 94 2.53 3.19 0.56
N ASP A 95 2.61 2.70 -0.67
CA ASP A 95 1.68 3.03 -1.75
C ASP A 95 0.69 1.87 -1.91
N ILE A 96 -0.61 2.15 -1.74
CA ILE A 96 -1.69 1.19 -2.00
C ILE A 96 -2.45 1.65 -3.23
N ILE A 97 -2.35 0.90 -4.31
CA ILE A 97 -2.84 1.26 -5.63
C ILE A 97 -4.03 0.37 -5.98
N HIS A 98 -5.15 1.01 -6.32
CA HIS A 98 -6.33 0.36 -6.86
C HIS A 98 -6.31 0.39 -8.40
N PHE A 99 -6.44 -0.78 -9.03
CA PHE A 99 -6.68 -0.91 -10.45
C PHE A 99 -8.18 -1.16 -10.69
N SER A 100 -8.86 -0.13 -11.19
CA SER A 100 -10.29 -0.17 -11.53
C SER A 100 -10.62 -1.01 -12.76
N LYS A 101 -9.62 -1.35 -13.57
CA LYS A 101 -9.73 -2.07 -14.83
C LYS A 101 -8.75 -3.23 -14.85
N LYS A 102 -9.23 -4.42 -15.26
CA LYS A 102 -8.44 -5.64 -15.30
C LYS A 102 -7.24 -5.52 -16.23
N GLU A 103 -7.40 -4.84 -17.35
CA GLU A 103 -6.34 -4.67 -18.36
C GLU A 103 -5.13 -3.92 -17.80
N ARG A 104 -5.33 -3.03 -16.83
CA ARG A 104 -4.21 -2.32 -16.18
C ARG A 104 -3.43 -3.20 -15.22
N TRP A 105 -4.14 -4.09 -14.53
CA TRP A 105 -3.50 -5.09 -13.69
C TRP A 105 -2.69 -6.07 -14.56
N GLU A 106 -3.26 -6.51 -15.68
CA GLU A 106 -2.55 -7.36 -16.65
C GLU A 106 -1.28 -6.66 -17.18
N GLY A 107 -1.39 -5.39 -17.62
CA GLY A 107 -0.22 -4.61 -18.05
C GLY A 107 0.84 -4.42 -16.95
N PHE A 108 0.43 -4.28 -15.68
CA PHE A 108 1.36 -4.26 -14.55
C PHE A 108 2.09 -5.60 -14.37
N ARG A 109 1.36 -6.73 -14.46
CA ARG A 109 1.94 -8.07 -14.37
C ARG A 109 2.95 -8.32 -15.48
N ASP A 110 2.61 -7.96 -16.71
CA ASP A 110 3.51 -8.07 -17.85
C ASP A 110 4.77 -7.23 -17.64
N GLY A 111 4.62 -6.00 -17.13
CA GLY A 111 5.74 -5.15 -16.76
C GLY A 111 6.65 -5.79 -15.70
N CYS A 112 6.09 -6.40 -14.65
CA CYS A 112 6.87 -7.13 -13.63
C CYS A 112 7.68 -8.27 -14.26
N PHE A 113 7.04 -9.08 -15.12
CA PHE A 113 7.70 -10.16 -15.84
C PHE A 113 8.90 -9.67 -16.66
N TYR A 114 8.74 -8.58 -17.43
CA TYR A 114 9.84 -8.00 -18.21
C TYR A 114 10.98 -7.46 -17.35
N MET A 115 10.70 -7.03 -16.13
CA MET A 115 11.71 -6.59 -15.16
C MET A 115 12.34 -7.74 -14.36
N GLY A 116 11.92 -8.99 -14.59
CA GLY A 116 12.36 -10.14 -13.79
C GLY A 116 11.84 -10.11 -12.35
N ILE A 117 10.79 -9.33 -12.09
CA ILE A 117 10.13 -9.28 -10.78
C ILE A 117 9.05 -10.35 -10.76
N ASP A 118 9.17 -11.27 -9.80
CA ASP A 118 8.09 -12.20 -9.52
C ASP A 118 6.90 -11.42 -8.94
N VAL A 119 5.75 -11.50 -9.61
CA VAL A 119 4.53 -10.84 -9.14
C VAL A 119 4.07 -11.36 -7.78
N GLU A 120 4.40 -12.62 -7.44
CA GLU A 120 4.10 -13.19 -6.13
C GLU A 120 4.90 -12.53 -5.01
N ALA A 121 6.09 -11.99 -5.34
CA ALA A 121 6.89 -11.19 -4.42
C ALA A 121 6.26 -9.80 -4.15
N VAL A 122 5.26 -9.38 -4.92
CA VAL A 122 4.56 -8.11 -4.71
C VAL A 122 3.24 -8.34 -3.98
N SER A 123 2.98 -7.62 -2.89
CA SER A 123 1.75 -7.78 -2.12
C SER A 123 0.53 -7.23 -2.87
N TRP A 124 -0.37 -8.11 -3.29
CA TRP A 124 -1.63 -7.78 -3.97
C TRP A 124 -2.83 -8.61 -3.46
N VAL A 125 -4.05 -8.11 -3.68
CA VAL A 125 -5.31 -8.82 -3.43
C VAL A 125 -6.40 -8.38 -4.41
N GLU A 126 -7.33 -9.27 -4.73
CA GLU A 126 -8.53 -8.99 -5.51
C GLU A 126 -9.76 -9.01 -4.60
N ASN A 127 -10.68 -8.06 -4.80
CA ASN A 127 -12.01 -8.10 -4.19
C ASN A 127 -13.06 -7.50 -5.15
N GLU A 128 -14.30 -7.34 -4.68
CA GLU A 128 -15.42 -6.78 -5.42
C GLU A 128 -15.20 -5.38 -6.02
N HIS A 129 -14.29 -4.59 -5.45
CA HIS A 129 -13.91 -3.28 -5.97
C HIS A 129 -12.80 -3.36 -7.03
N GLY A 130 -12.14 -4.51 -7.22
CA GLY A 130 -11.08 -4.72 -8.20
C GLY A 130 -9.76 -5.20 -7.58
N MET A 131 -8.66 -4.90 -8.26
CA MET A 131 -7.32 -5.34 -7.84
C MET A 131 -6.62 -4.26 -7.02
N PHE A 132 -5.95 -4.67 -5.95
CA PHE A 132 -5.18 -3.81 -5.06
C PHE A 132 -3.75 -4.29 -4.98
N LEU A 133 -2.83 -3.34 -4.99
CA LEU A 133 -1.39 -3.55 -4.91
C LEU A 133 -0.84 -2.72 -3.76
N LEU A 134 0.07 -3.29 -2.98
CA LEU A 134 0.86 -2.59 -1.97
C LEU A 134 2.31 -2.59 -2.41
N LEU A 135 2.91 -1.40 -2.42
CA LEU A 135 4.33 -1.19 -2.67
C LEU A 135 4.96 -0.55 -1.43
N ILE A 136 6.08 -1.10 -0.99
CA ILE A 136 6.95 -0.50 0.01
C ILE A 136 8.00 0.30 -0.74
N ARG A 137 8.13 1.59 -0.43
CA ARG A 137 8.99 2.49 -1.20
C ARG A 137 9.85 3.33 -0.27
N GLU A 138 11.12 3.47 -0.61
CA GLU A 138 11.95 4.52 -0.03
C GLU A 138 11.48 5.86 -0.59
N GLY A 139 11.16 6.78 0.32
CA GLY A 139 10.78 8.14 -0.01
C GLY A 139 11.89 9.12 0.35
N GLY A 140 11.76 10.34 -0.15
CA GLY A 140 12.44 11.47 0.50
C GLY A 140 11.88 11.70 1.91
N ALA A 141 12.57 12.50 2.72
CA ALA A 141 12.23 12.76 4.11
C ALA A 141 10.77 13.17 4.35
N LYS A 142 10.11 13.80 3.36
CA LYS A 142 8.70 14.23 3.46
C LYS A 142 7.67 13.12 3.25
N LYS A 143 7.99 12.07 2.47
CA LYS A 143 7.05 10.96 2.18
C LYS A 143 7.15 9.82 3.18
N ASN A 144 8.32 9.64 3.79
CA ASN A 144 8.58 8.62 4.78
C ASN A 144 7.57 8.70 5.96
N GLY A 145 7.20 7.55 6.51
CA GLY A 145 6.18 7.44 7.56
C GLY A 145 4.73 7.62 7.10
N HIS A 146 4.46 7.66 5.78
CA HIS A 146 3.10 7.82 5.26
C HIS A 146 2.51 6.54 4.66
N VAL A 147 1.19 6.44 4.72
CA VAL A 147 0.39 5.46 3.97
C VAL A 147 -0.43 6.22 2.93
N ILE A 148 -0.23 5.88 1.66
CA ILE A 148 -0.80 6.62 0.53
C ILE A 148 -1.70 5.71 -0.29
N TYR A 149 -2.96 6.10 -0.41
CA TYR A 149 -3.98 5.37 -1.17
C TYR A 149 -4.22 6.05 -2.52
N HIS A 150 -4.22 5.26 -3.59
CA HIS A 150 -4.45 5.70 -4.95
C HIS A 150 -5.66 4.97 -5.54
N SER A 151 -6.67 5.72 -5.94
CA SER A 151 -7.76 5.22 -6.78
C SER A 151 -7.96 6.13 -7.99
N SER A 152 -8.78 5.71 -8.95
CA SER A 152 -9.05 6.51 -10.15
C SER A 152 -10.53 6.55 -10.47
N LYS A 153 -10.99 7.67 -11.04
CA LYS A 153 -12.33 7.82 -11.61
C LYS A 153 -12.26 8.56 -12.94
N LEU A 154 -13.25 8.33 -13.78
CA LEU A 154 -13.51 9.22 -14.91
C LEU A 154 -14.23 10.48 -14.39
N GLU A 155 -13.65 11.64 -14.62
CA GLU A 155 -14.23 12.96 -14.34
C GLU A 155 -14.53 13.65 -15.67
N HIS A 156 -15.67 14.33 -15.74
CA HIS A 156 -15.96 15.15 -16.91
C HIS A 156 -15.40 16.54 -16.70
N ILE A 157 -14.43 16.94 -17.53
CA ILE A 157 -13.88 18.29 -17.47
C ILE A 157 -14.59 19.15 -18.51
N SER A 158 -15.54 19.97 -18.04
CA SER A 158 -16.35 20.83 -18.91
C SER A 158 -15.52 21.73 -19.82
N ALA A 159 -14.37 22.23 -19.33
CA ALA A 159 -13.44 23.04 -20.13
C ALA A 159 -12.82 22.30 -21.32
N LEU A 160 -12.76 20.96 -21.27
CA LEU A 160 -12.22 20.12 -22.33
C LEU A 160 -13.31 19.40 -23.12
N GLY A 161 -14.58 19.50 -22.70
CA GLY A 161 -15.70 18.78 -23.32
C GLY A 161 -15.59 17.25 -23.27
N GLN A 162 -14.67 16.69 -22.49
CA GLN A 162 -14.35 15.25 -22.49
C GLN A 162 -14.20 14.67 -21.09
N GLY A 163 -14.44 13.36 -21.00
CA GLY A 163 -14.14 12.57 -19.82
C GLY A 163 -12.64 12.31 -19.74
N MET A 164 -12.03 12.60 -18.60
CA MET A 164 -10.63 12.32 -18.34
C MET A 164 -10.49 11.53 -17.07
N GLU A 165 -9.55 10.61 -17.05
CA GLU A 165 -9.26 9.88 -15.84
C GLU A 165 -8.47 10.75 -14.85
N CYS A 166 -9.00 10.87 -13.65
CA CYS A 166 -8.39 11.56 -12.54
C CYS A 166 -8.00 10.55 -11.46
N ARG A 167 -6.83 10.76 -10.87
CA ARG A 167 -6.33 9.95 -9.74
C ARG A 167 -6.74 10.62 -8.43
N CYS A 168 -7.48 9.91 -7.60
CA CYS A 168 -7.77 10.34 -6.23
C CYS A 168 -6.66 9.83 -5.32
N VAL A 169 -5.99 10.74 -4.61
CA VAL A 169 -4.86 10.42 -3.73
C VAL A 169 -5.16 10.85 -2.30
N ALA A 170 -5.02 9.94 -1.35
CA ALA A 170 -5.12 10.23 0.08
C ALA A 170 -3.84 9.81 0.78
N ALA A 171 -3.20 10.73 1.49
CA ALA A 171 -1.99 10.45 2.26
C ALA A 171 -2.30 10.58 3.76
N PHE A 172 -1.93 9.56 4.53
CA PHE A 172 -2.07 9.53 5.98
C PHE A 172 -0.70 9.52 6.64
N ASN A 173 -0.54 10.36 7.66
CA ASN A 173 0.68 10.43 8.46
C ASN A 173 0.65 9.41 9.62
N SER A 174 1.70 9.43 10.46
CA SER A 174 1.83 8.54 11.61
C SER A 174 0.74 8.70 12.68
N SER A 175 0.09 9.88 12.77
CA SER A 175 -1.05 10.12 13.66
C SER A 175 -2.39 9.65 13.07
N GLY A 176 -2.40 9.12 11.84
CA GLY A 176 -3.62 8.69 11.15
C GLY A 176 -4.45 9.84 10.59
N SER A 177 -3.85 11.04 10.53
CA SER A 177 -4.47 12.23 9.96
C SER A 177 -4.19 12.30 8.46
N ILE A 178 -5.21 12.66 7.68
CA ILE A 178 -5.01 12.94 6.26
C ILE A 178 -4.21 14.23 6.10
N VAL A 179 -3.25 14.25 5.19
CA VAL A 179 -2.42 15.41 4.86
C VAL A 179 -2.52 15.72 3.37
N PRO A 180 -2.42 17.00 2.96
CA PRO A 180 -2.37 17.36 1.55
C PRO A 180 -1.21 16.66 0.86
N TYR A 181 -1.48 15.97 -0.24
CA TYR A 181 -0.47 15.20 -0.97
C TYR A 181 0.68 16.10 -1.47
N ALA A 182 0.35 17.31 -1.93
CA ALA A 182 1.36 18.29 -2.36
C ALA A 182 2.33 18.70 -1.23
N SER A 183 1.93 18.60 0.04
CA SER A 183 2.80 18.95 1.18
C SER A 183 3.90 17.91 1.42
N ILE A 184 3.68 16.68 0.97
CA ILE A 184 4.63 15.57 1.12
C ILE A 184 5.35 15.23 -0.19
N GLU A 185 4.98 15.86 -1.30
CA GLU A 185 5.77 15.77 -2.53
C GLU A 185 7.05 16.59 -2.39
N THR A 186 8.19 15.95 -2.64
CA THR A 186 9.44 16.65 -2.92
C THR A 186 9.38 17.05 -4.39
N TYR A 187 9.02 18.31 -4.65
CA TYR A 187 9.42 18.91 -5.93
C TYR A 187 10.94 19.06 -5.83
N ASN A 188 11.67 18.29 -6.65
CA ASN A 188 13.06 18.62 -6.90
C ASN A 188 13.04 19.93 -7.69
N ASP A 189 13.38 21.03 -7.03
CA ASP A 189 13.87 22.23 -7.71
C ASP A 189 15.25 21.94 -8.32
#